data_AF-A0A9D5ZJQ8-F1
#
_entry.id   AF-A0A9D5ZJQ8-F1
#
_cell.length_a   1.000
_cell.length_b   1.000
_cell.length_c   1.000
_cell.angle_alpha   90.00
_cell.angle_beta   90.00
_cell.angle_gamma   90.00
#
_symmetry.space_group_name_H-M   'P 1'
#
loop_
_entity.id
_entity.type
_entity.pdbx_description
1 polymer ?
#
loop_
_entity_poly.entity_id
_entity_poly.type
_entity_poly.pdbx_seq_one_letter_code
_entity_poly.pdbx_strand_id
1 'polypeptide(L)'
;MKASGQGELENKIQPWSNEWKDQLRILDLIDDLIPCSLMFSDKDLDDYIKQVVSIENSQVIKNELMKLGYITKLQKNSNNVYEKGKFSSRYNIFCLEANSFSEEDWIELNRFENNFSKEAWPGEPMVTPTFTKKRCISSNKKCWITKKKSGRIVATLTYSETDFLIQVEKSSRKNCISKNLLALLLEHALKNNFTLLSTFTGSNVPAGDEMLAHIGGRLVTRWTESELFIPGSSDLLLKEWSEKASKEEYEVFFLIGEIPEQYQKGYAKLFETFLNTRPKDDLKQEYIVYSEEDVKKKNKQYQDCGHERWNCLIKHKATDILVGYFETLFHPDDNIKVEVGSTAVLQNHQGKGLAKLMHSEMISKIKREKIDAKTMITGTALSNKQMNRIYELLGFRIYLRWNAWQIATDAIRKYLNK
;
A
#
# COMPACT_ATOMS: atom_id res chain seq x y z
N MET A 1 -46.44 8.97 -62.93
CA MET A 1 -46.24 10.33 -62.39
C MET A 1 -44.79 10.41 -61.93
N LYS A 2 -43.80 10.82 -62.76
CA LYS A 2 -43.36 12.21 -63.08
C LYS A 2 -43.32 13.11 -61.83
N ALA A 3 -42.27 13.87 -61.49
CA ALA A 3 -40.93 14.12 -62.04
C ALA A 3 -40.12 14.89 -60.94
N SER A 4 -38.82 14.62 -60.74
CA SER A 4 -37.66 15.44 -61.19
C SER A 4 -37.26 16.66 -60.32
N GLY A 5 -35.97 16.78 -60.01
CA GLY A 5 -35.36 18.02 -59.52
C GLY A 5 -33.89 17.89 -59.08
N GLN A 6 -32.99 17.50 -59.98
CA GLN A 6 -31.54 17.81 -59.89
C GLN A 6 -31.31 19.23 -60.43
N GLY A 7 -30.30 19.92 -59.90
CA GLY A 7 -29.77 21.18 -60.46
C GLY A 7 -28.40 21.51 -59.86
N GLU A 8 -27.36 21.24 -60.65
CA GLU A 8 -25.96 21.64 -60.46
C GLU A 8 -25.78 23.16 -60.59
N LEU A 9 -24.72 23.70 -59.98
CA LEU A 9 -23.97 24.82 -60.56
C LEU A 9 -22.52 24.79 -60.09
N GLU A 10 -21.66 24.53 -61.06
CA GLU A 10 -20.21 24.52 -61.00
C GLU A 10 -19.60 25.92 -60.91
N ASN A 11 -18.32 25.93 -60.53
CA ASN A 11 -17.24 26.83 -60.98
C ASN A 11 -17.23 28.30 -60.50
N LYS A 12 -16.20 28.61 -59.68
CA LYS A 12 -15.25 29.71 -59.95
C LYS A 12 -13.90 29.46 -59.26
N ILE A 13 -12.84 29.54 -60.07
CA ILE A 13 -11.43 29.26 -59.78
C ILE A 13 -10.65 30.59 -59.64
N GLN A 14 -9.93 30.76 -58.51
CA GLN A 14 -8.62 31.44 -58.28
C GLN A 14 -8.47 32.99 -58.45
N PRO A 15 -7.35 33.66 -58.05
CA PRO A 15 -6.48 33.53 -56.84
C PRO A 15 -6.01 34.89 -56.22
N TRP A 16 -5.13 34.81 -55.21
CA TRP A 16 -4.26 35.82 -54.52
C TRP A 16 -4.70 36.10 -53.08
N SER A 17 -3.84 36.07 -52.05
CA SER A 17 -2.39 36.31 -52.01
C SER A 17 -1.66 35.43 -50.99
N ASN A 18 -0.45 35.03 -51.38
CA ASN A 18 0.61 34.54 -50.49
C ASN A 18 1.14 35.64 -49.56
N GLU A 19 1.88 35.15 -48.55
CA GLU A 19 2.71 35.86 -47.57
C GLU A 19 1.91 36.29 -46.31
N TRP A 20 2.19 35.82 -45.09
CA TRP A 20 3.42 35.38 -44.43
C TRP A 20 3.03 34.30 -43.38
N LYS A 21 3.50 33.05 -43.49
CA LYS A 21 4.65 32.45 -42.77
C LYS A 21 4.68 32.65 -41.24
N ASP A 22 4.85 31.50 -40.58
CA ASP A 22 5.32 31.28 -39.20
C ASP A 22 4.28 31.28 -38.07
N GLN A 23 3.70 30.10 -37.79
CA GLN A 23 4.07 29.29 -36.61
C GLN A 23 3.23 28.00 -36.50
N LEU A 24 3.84 26.89 -36.93
CA LEU A 24 3.79 25.54 -36.37
C LEU A 24 2.71 25.22 -35.32
N ARG A 25 1.87 24.19 -35.58
CA ARG A 25 1.99 22.85 -34.97
C ARG A 25 0.87 21.88 -35.39
N ILE A 26 1.27 20.92 -36.22
CA ILE A 26 1.01 19.47 -36.12
C ILE A 26 -0.06 19.10 -35.08
N LEU A 27 -1.30 19.00 -35.53
CA LEU A 27 -2.38 18.21 -34.93
C LEU A 27 -3.42 17.97 -36.02
N ASP A 28 -3.16 17.02 -36.92
CA ASP A 28 -4.18 16.31 -37.72
C ASP A 28 -3.50 15.18 -38.51
N LEU A 29 -3.50 13.98 -37.92
CA LEU A 29 -3.13 12.65 -38.45
C LEU A 29 -2.86 11.81 -37.19
N ILE A 30 -3.72 10.91 -36.71
CA ILE A 30 -4.31 9.77 -37.40
C ILE A 30 -5.50 9.29 -36.56
N ASP A 31 -6.71 9.49 -37.07
CA ASP A 31 -7.84 8.59 -36.87
C ASP A 31 -7.92 7.78 -38.17
N ASP A 32 -7.39 6.56 -38.15
CA ASP A 32 -7.89 5.41 -38.91
C ASP A 32 -6.95 4.22 -38.68
N LEU A 33 -7.57 3.04 -38.48
CA LEU A 33 -7.01 1.68 -38.50
C LEU A 33 -6.67 1.01 -37.15
N ILE A 34 -7.66 0.28 -36.63
CA ILE A 34 -7.51 -1.12 -36.19
C ILE A 34 -8.52 -1.88 -37.06
N PRO A 35 -8.25 -3.03 -37.75
CA PRO A 35 -7.57 -4.24 -37.24
C PRO A 35 -6.71 -5.04 -38.24
N CYS A 36 -5.88 -5.95 -37.71
CA CYS A 36 -5.55 -7.32 -38.19
C CYS A 36 -4.06 -7.67 -38.08
N SER A 37 -3.86 -8.89 -37.58
CA SER A 37 -2.70 -9.78 -37.73
C SER A 37 -1.73 -9.43 -38.85
N LEU A 38 -0.46 -9.20 -38.50
CA LEU A 38 0.70 -9.53 -39.34
C LEU A 38 1.93 -9.67 -38.43
N MET A 39 2.69 -10.72 -38.71
CA MET A 39 3.89 -11.12 -37.97
C MET A 39 4.97 -10.04 -38.05
N PHE A 40 5.45 -9.57 -36.91
CA PHE A 40 6.77 -8.98 -36.82
C PHE A 40 7.76 -10.07 -36.45
N SER A 41 8.94 -10.05 -37.06
CA SER A 41 10.04 -10.87 -36.57
C SER A 41 10.48 -10.32 -35.21
N ASP A 42 10.86 -11.18 -34.26
CA ASP A 42 11.28 -10.77 -32.90
C ASP A 42 12.38 -9.69 -32.91
N LYS A 43 13.12 -9.57 -34.01
CA LYS A 43 14.21 -8.61 -34.19
C LYS A 43 13.72 -7.18 -34.44
N ASP A 44 12.59 -6.98 -35.11
CA ASP A 44 12.04 -5.64 -35.39
C ASP A 44 11.33 -5.06 -34.17
N LEU A 45 10.73 -5.93 -33.34
CA LEU A 45 10.15 -5.55 -32.06
C LEU A 45 11.22 -5.20 -31.03
N ASP A 46 12.33 -5.95 -30.99
CA ASP A 46 13.48 -5.65 -30.13
C ASP A 46 14.19 -4.36 -30.54
N ASP A 47 14.31 -4.05 -31.83
CA ASP A 47 14.91 -2.79 -32.30
C ASP A 47 13.96 -1.59 -32.09
N TYR A 48 12.64 -1.78 -32.18
CA TYR A 48 11.64 -0.77 -31.81
C TYR A 48 11.60 -0.55 -30.29
N ILE A 49 11.67 -1.62 -29.48
CA ILE A 49 11.75 -1.54 -28.01
C ILE A 49 13.08 -0.92 -27.57
N LYS A 50 14.20 -1.20 -28.25
CA LYS A 50 15.49 -0.53 -27.99
C LYS A 50 15.49 0.94 -28.41
N GLN A 51 14.75 1.32 -29.44
CA GLN A 51 14.54 2.73 -29.81
C GLN A 51 13.56 3.45 -28.87
N VAL A 52 12.60 2.75 -28.25
CA VAL A 52 11.59 3.34 -27.35
C VAL A 52 11.98 3.27 -25.86
N VAL A 53 12.88 2.37 -25.47
CA VAL A 53 13.35 2.18 -24.07
C VAL A 53 14.82 2.59 -23.91
N SER A 54 15.23 3.63 -24.65
CA SER A 54 16.44 4.37 -24.30
C SER A 54 16.10 5.38 -23.18
N ILE A 55 17.13 5.76 -22.42
CA ILE A 55 17.16 6.69 -21.28
C ILE A 55 16.45 8.04 -21.53
N GLU A 56 16.01 8.31 -22.77
CA GLU A 56 15.37 9.53 -23.23
C GLU A 56 13.97 9.78 -22.67
N ASN A 57 13.16 8.75 -22.34
CA ASN A 57 11.85 9.00 -21.73
C ASN A 57 11.97 9.68 -20.35
N SER A 58 13.02 9.35 -19.58
CA SER A 58 13.33 10.07 -18.34
C SER A 58 13.67 11.54 -18.60
N GLN A 59 14.43 11.84 -19.66
CA GLN A 59 14.86 13.19 -19.96
C GLN A 59 13.73 14.03 -20.57
N VAL A 60 12.87 13.45 -21.41
CA VAL A 60 11.68 14.11 -21.97
C VAL A 60 10.68 14.42 -20.86
N ILE A 61 10.38 13.47 -19.97
CA ILE A 61 9.49 13.72 -18.83
C ILE A 61 10.10 14.72 -17.86
N LYS A 62 11.41 14.61 -17.57
CA LYS A 62 12.12 15.60 -16.74
C LYS A 62 12.09 16.98 -17.38
N ASN A 63 12.24 17.09 -18.70
CA ASN A 63 12.12 18.34 -19.43
C ASN A 63 10.68 18.88 -19.36
N GLU A 64 9.66 18.04 -19.45
CA GLU A 64 8.27 18.48 -19.40
C GLU A 64 7.85 18.90 -17.99
N LEU A 65 8.30 18.18 -16.97
CA LEU A 65 8.12 18.59 -15.58
C LEU A 65 8.96 19.84 -15.24
N MET A 66 10.12 20.06 -15.88
CA MET A 66 10.86 21.33 -15.79
C MET A 66 10.13 22.48 -16.49
N LYS A 67 9.58 22.27 -17.69
CA LYS A 67 8.77 23.27 -18.42
C LYS A 67 7.51 23.67 -17.65
N LEU A 68 6.86 22.72 -17.00
CA LEU A 68 5.68 22.94 -16.16
C LEU A 68 6.03 23.56 -14.78
N GLY A 69 7.31 23.83 -14.50
CA GLY A 69 7.75 24.44 -13.23
C GLY A 69 7.71 23.49 -12.02
N TYR A 70 7.50 22.19 -12.24
CA TYR A 70 7.43 21.17 -11.18
C TYR A 70 8.81 20.62 -10.78
N ILE A 71 9.89 20.97 -11.46
CA ILE A 71 11.25 20.54 -11.09
C ILE A 71 12.22 21.69 -11.22
N THR A 72 12.90 22.03 -10.12
CA THR A 72 14.20 22.70 -10.16
C THR A 72 15.27 21.64 -9.85
N LYS A 73 16.39 21.66 -10.58
CA LYS A 73 17.49 20.66 -10.58
C LYS A 73 17.62 19.91 -9.24
N LEU A 74 17.61 18.58 -9.28
CA LEU A 74 18.07 17.74 -8.17
C LEU A 74 19.54 18.08 -7.90
N GLN A 75 19.81 18.82 -6.83
CA GLN A 75 21.17 19.04 -6.36
C GLN A 75 21.47 18.01 -5.28
N LYS A 76 22.46 17.16 -5.52
CA LYS A 76 23.02 16.29 -4.50
C LYS A 76 23.95 17.15 -3.65
N ASN A 77 23.60 17.40 -2.38
CA ASN A 77 24.52 18.04 -1.46
C ASN A 77 25.46 17.00 -0.82
N SER A 78 26.42 17.47 -0.03
CA SER A 78 27.41 16.63 0.67
C SER A 78 26.81 15.58 1.62
N ASN A 79 25.52 15.69 1.95
CA ASN A 79 24.85 14.86 2.95
C ASN A 79 23.89 13.82 2.35
N ASN A 80 24.03 13.49 1.06
CA ASN A 80 23.13 12.58 0.32
C ASN A 80 21.65 13.01 0.30
N VAL A 81 21.36 14.30 0.53
CA VAL A 81 20.01 14.84 0.39
C VAL A 81 19.78 15.23 -1.06
N TYR A 82 18.68 14.73 -1.65
CA TYR A 82 18.22 15.21 -2.94
C TYR A 82 17.17 16.30 -2.72
N GLU A 83 17.54 17.55 -2.99
CA GLU A 83 16.59 18.67 -3.00
C GLU A 83 15.94 18.75 -4.38
N LYS A 84 14.62 18.55 -4.45
CA LYS A 84 13.84 18.86 -5.64
C LYS A 84 13.15 20.18 -5.33
N GLY A 85 13.64 21.27 -5.94
CA GLY A 85 13.60 22.61 -5.35
C GLY A 85 12.23 23.26 -5.10
N LYS A 86 12.22 24.60 -4.95
CA LYS A 86 11.07 25.37 -4.43
C LYS A 86 9.82 25.24 -5.32
N PHE A 87 8.87 24.39 -4.92
CA PHE A 87 7.55 24.25 -5.56
C PHE A 87 6.62 25.44 -5.28
N SER A 88 6.86 26.16 -4.18
CA SER A 88 6.24 27.46 -3.91
C SER A 88 7.16 28.29 -3.03
N SER A 89 6.86 29.59 -2.89
CA SER A 89 7.58 30.46 -1.95
C SER A 89 7.46 30.02 -0.47
N ARG A 90 6.65 29.00 -0.15
CA ARG A 90 6.33 28.57 1.22
C ARG A 90 6.87 27.19 1.61
N TYR A 91 7.16 26.30 0.66
CA TYR A 91 7.53 24.90 0.94
C TYR A 91 8.73 24.42 0.14
N ASN A 92 9.52 23.55 0.76
CA ASN A 92 10.63 22.81 0.15
C ASN A 92 10.36 21.31 0.27
N ILE A 93 10.70 20.53 -0.76
CA ILE A 93 10.56 19.07 -0.77
C ILE A 93 11.93 18.41 -0.83
N PHE A 94 12.14 17.44 0.06
CA PHE A 94 13.40 16.73 0.21
C PHE A 94 13.16 15.22 0.07
N CYS A 95 14.01 14.52 -0.68
CA CYS A 95 14.13 13.08 -0.55
C CYS A 95 15.20 12.79 0.49
N LEU A 96 14.83 12.06 1.53
CA LEU A 96 15.77 11.59 2.53
C LEU A 96 15.70 10.05 2.57
N GLU A 97 16.87 9.44 2.58
CA GLU A 97 16.98 8.05 3.00
C GLU A 97 16.90 8.02 4.52
N ALA A 98 16.27 7.00 5.12
CA ALA A 98 16.10 6.97 6.59
C ALA A 98 17.44 7.18 7.32
N ASN A 99 18.53 6.59 6.81
CA ASN A 99 19.87 6.71 7.39
C ASN A 99 20.50 8.11 7.25
N SER A 100 19.92 9.02 6.46
CA SER A 100 20.42 10.39 6.27
C SER A 100 19.66 11.45 7.10
N PHE A 101 18.67 11.06 7.91
CA PHE A 101 17.95 12.00 8.77
C PHE A 101 18.85 12.47 9.93
N SER A 102 18.88 13.79 10.18
CA SER A 102 19.43 14.33 11.43
C SER A 102 18.53 13.99 12.61
N GLU A 103 19.01 14.21 13.84
CA GLU A 103 18.19 13.97 15.02
C GLU A 103 16.98 14.94 15.08
N GLU A 104 17.15 16.19 14.65
CA GLU A 104 16.06 17.15 14.53
C GLU A 104 15.01 16.71 13.50
N ASP A 105 15.45 16.11 12.39
CA ASP A 105 14.53 15.58 11.37
C ASP A 105 13.71 14.40 11.92
N TRP A 106 14.30 13.55 12.75
CA TRP A 106 13.57 12.48 13.43
C TRP A 106 12.56 12.99 14.43
N ILE A 107 12.92 14.01 15.22
CA ILE A 107 12.00 14.66 16.17
C ILE A 107 10.83 15.29 15.41
N GLU A 108 11.10 16.02 14.32
CA GLU A 108 10.04 16.66 13.53
C GLU A 108 9.17 15.66 12.76
N LEU A 109 9.75 14.56 12.26
CA LEU A 109 8.99 13.51 11.61
C LEU A 109 8.08 12.81 12.62
N ASN A 110 8.60 12.47 13.80
CA ASN A 110 7.80 11.89 14.88
C ASN A 110 6.65 12.82 15.30
N ARG A 111 6.92 14.13 15.47
CA ARG A 111 5.88 15.12 15.75
C ARG A 111 4.81 15.13 14.65
N PHE A 112 5.22 15.12 13.38
CA PHE A 112 4.30 15.06 12.25
C PHE A 112 3.43 13.80 12.30
N GLU A 113 4.04 12.62 12.45
CA GLU A 113 3.35 11.34 12.50
C GLU A 113 2.38 11.24 13.68
N ASN A 114 2.79 11.65 14.88
CA ASN A 114 1.92 11.68 16.05
C ASN A 114 0.73 12.63 15.87
N ASN A 115 0.92 13.79 15.23
CA ASN A 115 -0.18 14.71 14.93
C ASN A 115 -1.14 14.17 13.87
N PHE A 116 -0.61 13.51 12.84
CA PHE A 116 -1.45 12.82 11.85
C PHE A 116 -2.21 11.65 12.50
N SER A 117 -1.54 10.90 13.37
CA SER A 117 -2.11 9.75 14.07
C SER A 117 -3.29 10.15 14.95
N LYS A 118 -3.21 11.27 15.69
CA LYS A 118 -4.35 11.81 16.45
C LYS A 118 -5.60 12.05 15.59
N GLU A 119 -5.43 12.38 14.32
CA GLU A 119 -6.55 12.58 13.40
C GLU A 119 -7.03 11.24 12.81
N ALA A 120 -6.11 10.42 12.32
CA ALA A 120 -6.44 9.17 11.64
C ALA A 120 -6.88 8.05 12.60
N TRP A 121 -6.26 7.98 13.78
CA TRP A 121 -6.40 6.96 14.82
C TRP A 121 -6.52 7.61 16.22
N PRO A 122 -7.65 8.26 16.55
CA PRO A 122 -7.79 9.07 17.78
C PRO A 122 -7.67 8.31 19.11
N GLY A 123 -7.44 6.98 19.09
CA GLY A 123 -7.19 6.16 20.29
C GLY A 123 -5.77 5.57 20.37
N GLU A 124 -4.93 5.75 19.34
CA GLU A 124 -3.57 5.21 19.33
C GLU A 124 -2.63 6.08 20.19
N PRO A 125 -1.79 5.47 21.05
CA PRO A 125 -0.84 6.22 21.85
C PRO A 125 0.20 6.93 20.98
N MET A 126 0.74 8.03 21.49
CA MET A 126 1.87 8.68 20.84
C MET A 126 3.11 7.81 20.96
N VAL A 127 3.86 7.69 19.87
CA VAL A 127 5.11 6.94 19.84
C VAL A 127 6.31 7.86 19.99
N THR A 128 7.43 7.32 20.44
CA THR A 128 8.67 8.09 20.65
C THR A 128 9.41 8.32 19.32
N PRO A 129 10.28 9.36 19.25
CA PRO A 129 11.19 9.53 18.11
C PRO A 129 12.07 8.31 17.85
N THR A 130 12.54 7.65 18.91
CA THR A 130 13.34 6.41 18.81
C THR A 130 12.57 5.29 18.11
N PHE A 131 11.30 5.08 18.47
CA PHE A 131 10.44 4.09 17.81
C PHE A 131 10.26 4.42 16.33
N THR A 132 9.98 5.70 16.02
CA THR A 132 9.81 6.19 14.65
C THR A 132 11.07 5.92 13.81
N LYS A 133 12.24 6.27 14.34
CA LYS A 133 13.55 6.05 13.73
C LYS A 133 13.80 4.58 13.43
N LYS A 134 13.64 3.70 14.42
CA LYS A 134 13.82 2.25 14.26
C LYS A 134 12.90 1.69 13.16
N ARG A 135 11.60 2.02 13.21
CA ARG A 135 10.59 1.58 12.23
C ARG A 135 10.90 2.05 10.82
N CYS A 136 11.31 3.31 10.65
CA CYS A 136 11.65 3.84 9.34
C CYS A 136 12.92 3.19 8.77
N ILE A 137 13.97 3.03 9.58
CA ILE A 137 15.23 2.39 9.16
C ILE A 137 15.01 0.93 8.77
N SER A 138 14.29 0.15 9.59
CA SER A 138 14.05 -1.27 9.32
C SER A 138 13.26 -1.52 8.05
N SER A 139 12.37 -0.58 7.68
CA SER A 139 11.58 -0.69 6.46
C SER A 139 12.37 -0.42 5.18
N ASN A 140 13.56 0.20 5.28
CA ASN A 140 14.36 0.71 4.16
C ASN A 140 13.55 1.51 3.12
N LYS A 141 12.43 2.11 3.54
CA LYS A 141 11.55 2.85 2.64
C LYS A 141 12.14 4.22 2.35
N LYS A 142 12.12 4.61 1.07
CA LYS A 142 12.39 5.99 0.67
C LYS A 142 11.25 6.87 1.18
N CYS A 143 11.62 7.96 1.86
CA CYS A 143 10.68 8.92 2.39
C CYS A 143 10.97 10.30 1.80
N TRP A 144 9.98 10.84 1.09
CA TRP A 144 9.98 12.23 0.70
C TRP A 144 9.26 13.03 1.78
N ILE A 145 9.88 14.13 2.23
CA ILE A 145 9.31 15.02 3.23
C ILE A 145 9.14 16.41 2.65
N THR A 146 8.03 17.06 2.97
CA THR A 146 7.79 18.48 2.66
C THR A 146 7.97 19.29 3.93
N LYS A 147 8.91 20.24 3.92
CA LYS A 147 9.13 21.17 5.04
C LYS A 147 8.62 22.57 4.71
N LYS A 148 8.09 23.27 5.72
CA LYS A 148 7.93 24.72 5.70
C LYS A 148 9.31 25.40 5.80
N LYS A 149 9.39 26.69 5.47
CA LYS A 149 10.62 27.51 5.69
C LYS A 149 11.14 27.45 7.13
N SER A 150 10.26 27.24 8.11
CA SER A 150 10.61 27.08 9.52
C SER A 150 11.29 25.75 9.85
N GLY A 151 11.49 24.84 8.90
CA GLY A 151 12.00 23.48 9.12
C GLY A 151 10.92 22.44 9.46
N ARG A 152 9.71 22.86 9.83
CA ARG A 152 8.60 21.97 10.21
C ARG A 152 8.17 21.06 9.07
N ILE A 153 8.14 19.75 9.31
CA ILE A 153 7.61 18.74 8.36
C ILE A 153 6.08 18.82 8.34
N VAL A 154 5.49 18.92 7.15
CA VAL A 154 4.04 19.08 6.97
C VAL A 154 3.41 18.07 6.02
N ALA A 155 4.23 17.27 5.33
CA ALA A 155 3.76 16.14 4.55
C ALA A 155 4.87 15.12 4.35
N THR A 156 4.46 13.88 4.11
CA THR A 156 5.32 12.77 3.75
C THR A 156 4.76 12.06 2.51
N LEU A 157 5.65 11.51 1.70
CA LEU A 157 5.35 10.50 0.70
C LEU A 157 6.30 9.33 0.94
N THR A 158 5.73 8.15 1.18
CA THR A 158 6.48 6.89 1.20
C THR A 158 5.94 5.98 0.11
N TYR A 159 6.80 5.15 -0.47
CA TYR A 159 6.37 4.16 -1.45
C TYR A 159 7.30 2.95 -1.46
N SER A 160 6.77 1.83 -1.94
CA SER A 160 7.48 0.57 -2.19
C SER A 160 6.86 -0.06 -3.42
N GLU A 161 7.66 -0.22 -4.48
CA GLU A 161 7.15 -0.72 -5.77
C GLU A 161 5.92 0.08 -6.25
N THR A 162 4.75 -0.55 -6.28
CA THR A 162 3.46 0.02 -6.70
C THR A 162 2.65 0.64 -5.56
N ASP A 163 3.02 0.39 -4.30
CA ASP A 163 2.30 0.89 -3.14
C ASP A 163 2.84 2.25 -2.70
N PHE A 164 1.96 3.18 -2.35
CA PHE A 164 2.34 4.48 -1.85
C PHE A 164 1.44 4.96 -0.71
N LEU A 165 1.95 5.90 0.08
CA LEU A 165 1.22 6.61 1.12
C LEU A 165 1.63 8.08 1.10
N ILE A 166 0.65 8.96 0.92
CA ILE A 166 0.81 10.42 1.05
C ILE A 166 0.06 10.86 2.29
N GLN A 167 0.75 11.54 3.20
CA GLN A 167 0.15 12.16 4.38
C GLN A 167 0.40 13.66 4.36
N VAL A 168 -0.63 14.45 4.64
CA VAL A 168 -0.53 15.92 4.72
C VAL A 168 -1.19 16.39 6.01
N GLU A 169 -0.44 17.20 6.77
CA GLU A 169 -0.91 17.82 8.01
C GLU A 169 -2.18 18.63 7.74
N LYS A 170 -3.21 18.48 8.59
CA LYS A 170 -4.53 19.08 8.42
C LYS A 170 -4.50 20.57 8.06
N SER A 171 -3.67 21.35 8.76
CA SER A 171 -3.52 22.80 8.54
C SER A 171 -2.75 23.19 7.27
N SER A 172 -2.12 22.23 6.60
CA SER A 172 -1.34 22.45 5.37
C SER A 172 -2.02 21.87 4.12
N ARG A 173 -3.20 21.24 4.26
CA ARG A 173 -4.02 20.78 3.13
C ARG A 173 -4.51 21.96 2.28
N LYS A 174 -4.99 21.66 1.07
CA LYS A 174 -5.45 22.67 0.07
C LYS A 174 -4.37 23.67 -0.38
N ASN A 175 -3.09 23.35 -0.19
CA ASN A 175 -1.94 24.13 -0.67
C ASN A 175 -1.16 23.40 -1.79
N CYS A 176 -1.83 22.54 -2.57
CA CYS A 176 -1.25 21.75 -3.67
C CYS A 176 -0.09 20.80 -3.28
N ILE A 177 0.18 20.59 -1.99
CA ILE A 177 1.28 19.71 -1.53
C ILE A 177 1.12 18.29 -2.08
N SER A 178 -0.07 17.69 -1.99
CA SER A 178 -0.33 16.36 -2.55
C SER A 178 -0.14 16.31 -4.06
N LYS A 179 -0.47 17.38 -4.80
CA LYS A 179 -0.23 17.45 -6.25
C LYS A 179 1.27 17.34 -6.56
N ASN A 180 2.11 18.05 -5.81
CA ASN A 180 3.57 17.99 -5.98
C ASN A 180 4.14 16.63 -5.60
N LEU A 181 3.65 16.01 -4.52
CA LEU A 181 4.06 14.66 -4.13
C LEU A 181 3.62 13.61 -5.17
N LEU A 182 2.44 13.77 -5.77
CA LEU A 182 2.00 12.90 -6.87
C LEU A 182 2.91 13.01 -8.11
N ALA A 183 3.49 14.18 -8.39
CA ALA A 183 4.46 14.32 -9.48
C ALA A 183 5.75 13.52 -9.22
N LEU A 184 6.19 13.42 -7.97
CA LEU A 184 7.31 12.56 -7.58
C LEU A 184 6.97 11.08 -7.74
N LEU A 185 5.78 10.71 -7.28
CA LEU A 185 5.28 9.34 -7.38
C LEU A 185 5.16 8.92 -8.85
N LEU A 186 4.66 9.81 -9.72
CA LEU A 186 4.55 9.55 -11.15
C LEU A 186 5.93 9.32 -11.80
N GLU A 187 6.94 10.13 -11.44
CA GLU A 187 8.32 9.92 -11.93
C GLU A 187 8.85 8.53 -11.53
N HIS A 188 8.65 8.13 -10.28
CA HIS A 188 9.00 6.79 -9.81
C HIS A 188 8.25 5.71 -10.59
N ALA A 189 6.94 5.87 -10.78
CA ALA A 189 6.13 4.88 -11.46
C ALA A 189 6.53 4.71 -12.93
N LEU A 190 6.77 5.81 -13.64
CA LEU A 190 7.21 5.79 -15.04
C LEU A 190 8.61 5.20 -15.18
N LYS A 191 9.54 5.52 -14.28
CA LYS A 191 10.90 4.95 -14.29
C LYS A 191 10.89 3.42 -14.17
N ASN A 192 9.91 2.86 -13.47
CA ASN A 192 9.78 1.43 -13.23
C ASN A 192 8.68 0.76 -14.07
N ASN A 193 8.14 1.47 -15.08
CA ASN A 193 7.07 0.98 -15.96
C ASN A 193 5.81 0.49 -15.22
N PHE A 194 5.52 1.05 -14.04
CA PHE A 194 4.28 0.75 -13.34
C PHE A 194 3.10 1.45 -14.03
N THR A 195 2.05 0.70 -14.32
CA THR A 195 0.81 1.20 -14.94
C THR A 195 -0.31 1.40 -13.93
N LEU A 196 -0.18 0.78 -12.74
CA LEU A 196 -1.16 0.80 -11.67
C LEU A 196 -0.44 0.97 -10.33
N LEU A 197 -0.95 1.87 -9.49
CA LEU A 197 -0.46 2.11 -8.14
C LEU A 197 -1.57 1.87 -7.12
N SER A 198 -1.20 1.44 -5.91
CA SER A 198 -2.14 1.18 -4.83
C SER A 198 -1.86 2.03 -3.60
N THR A 199 -2.91 2.39 -2.86
CA THR A 199 -2.80 3.13 -1.60
C THR A 199 -3.99 2.84 -0.70
N PHE A 200 -3.93 3.33 0.54
CA PHE A 200 -5.01 3.23 1.50
C PHE A 200 -5.38 4.61 2.05
N THR A 201 -6.67 4.78 2.36
CA THR A 201 -7.20 5.94 3.07
C THR A 201 -7.96 5.46 4.31
N GLY A 202 -7.91 6.26 5.38
CA GLY A 202 -8.64 5.99 6.62
C GLY A 202 -9.90 6.85 6.70
N SER A 203 -11.00 6.28 7.23
CA SER A 203 -12.30 6.94 7.31
C SER A 203 -12.30 8.24 8.12
N ASN A 204 -11.36 8.39 9.06
CA ASN A 204 -11.22 9.61 9.86
C ASN A 204 -10.51 10.75 9.11
N VAL A 205 -9.94 10.48 7.94
CA VAL A 205 -9.30 11.47 7.06
C VAL A 205 -10.00 11.47 5.69
N PRO A 206 -11.26 11.95 5.60
CA PRO A 206 -12.08 11.87 4.39
C PRO A 206 -11.47 12.58 3.17
N ALA A 207 -10.58 13.55 3.41
CA ALA A 207 -9.83 14.22 2.35
C ALA A 207 -9.01 13.26 1.47
N GLY A 208 -8.62 12.09 1.99
CA GLY A 208 -7.95 11.06 1.19
C GLY A 208 -8.88 10.45 0.13
N ASP A 209 -10.09 10.06 0.54
CA ASP A 209 -11.09 9.49 -0.37
C ASP A 209 -11.51 10.50 -1.44
N GLU A 210 -11.76 11.75 -1.04
CA GLU A 210 -12.11 12.84 -1.95
C GLU A 210 -11.00 13.08 -2.99
N MET A 211 -9.75 13.13 -2.53
CA MET A 211 -8.60 13.32 -3.41
C MET A 211 -8.46 12.17 -4.40
N LEU A 212 -8.52 10.92 -3.93
CA LEU A 212 -8.35 9.75 -4.80
C LEU A 212 -9.48 9.62 -5.81
N ALA A 213 -10.73 9.85 -5.41
CA ALA A 213 -11.84 9.91 -6.34
C ALA A 213 -11.65 11.02 -7.39
N HIS A 214 -11.21 12.21 -6.97
CA HIS A 214 -10.99 13.35 -7.86
C HIS A 214 -9.94 13.09 -8.94
N ILE A 215 -8.86 12.38 -8.61
CA ILE A 215 -7.78 12.07 -9.56
C ILE A 215 -8.02 10.80 -10.39
N GLY A 216 -9.22 10.20 -10.30
CA GLY A 216 -9.58 9.00 -11.06
C GLY A 216 -9.12 7.68 -10.43
N GLY A 217 -8.83 7.68 -9.13
CA GLY A 217 -8.62 6.46 -8.36
C GLY A 217 -9.91 5.64 -8.26
N ARG A 218 -9.77 4.31 -8.26
CA ARG A 218 -10.84 3.35 -8.10
C ARG A 218 -10.76 2.73 -6.72
N LEU A 219 -11.87 2.79 -5.98
CA LEU A 219 -12.02 2.05 -4.73
C LEU A 219 -12.12 0.56 -5.07
N VAL A 220 -11.22 -0.26 -4.53
CA VAL A 220 -11.13 -1.69 -4.88
C VAL A 220 -11.51 -2.62 -3.74
N THR A 221 -11.29 -2.21 -2.50
CA THR A 221 -11.61 -3.02 -1.31
C THR A 221 -11.94 -2.10 -0.16
N ARG A 222 -12.87 -2.52 0.70
CA ARG A 222 -13.10 -1.88 2.00
C ARG A 222 -12.61 -2.78 3.10
N TRP A 223 -11.89 -2.20 4.05
CA TRP A 223 -11.33 -2.86 5.21
C TRP A 223 -11.94 -2.30 6.49
N THR A 224 -12.02 -3.14 7.50
CA THR A 224 -12.40 -2.78 8.86
C THR A 224 -11.28 -3.17 9.79
N GLU A 225 -10.93 -2.28 10.72
CA GLU A 225 -10.18 -2.65 11.91
C GLU A 225 -11.14 -2.80 13.07
N SER A 226 -11.00 -3.91 13.77
CA SER A 226 -11.82 -4.27 14.91
C SER A 226 -10.96 -4.53 16.13
N GLU A 227 -11.51 -4.21 17.29
CA GLU A 227 -10.88 -4.42 18.58
C GLU A 227 -11.70 -5.39 19.44
N LEU A 228 -11.02 -6.19 20.23
CA LEU A 228 -11.59 -7.08 21.23
C LEU A 228 -11.03 -6.70 22.60
N PHE A 229 -11.92 -6.46 23.57
CA PHE A 229 -11.53 -6.36 24.97
C PHE A 229 -11.24 -7.77 25.52
N ILE A 230 -9.94 -8.09 25.66
CA ILE A 230 -9.44 -9.42 26.01
C ILE A 230 -10.00 -9.92 27.36
N PRO A 231 -9.97 -9.13 28.47
CA PRO A 231 -10.50 -9.59 29.75
C PRO A 231 -12.00 -9.91 29.72
N GLY A 232 -12.77 -9.21 28.88
CA GLY A 232 -14.21 -9.42 28.74
C GLY A 232 -14.61 -10.45 27.68
N SER A 233 -13.65 -11.12 27.03
CA SER A 233 -13.94 -12.17 26.05
C SER A 233 -14.47 -13.44 26.74
N SER A 234 -15.46 -14.10 26.11
CA SER A 234 -16.22 -15.22 26.70
C SER A 234 -15.39 -16.49 26.87
N ASP A 235 -15.05 -16.85 28.11
CA ASP A 235 -14.31 -18.09 28.41
C ASP A 235 -15.08 -19.35 28.01
N LEU A 236 -16.41 -19.34 28.11
CA LEU A 236 -17.26 -20.45 27.68
C LEU A 236 -17.14 -20.69 26.17
N LEU A 237 -17.14 -19.63 25.36
CA LEU A 237 -17.01 -19.73 23.91
C LEU A 237 -15.62 -20.23 23.51
N LEU A 238 -14.57 -19.69 24.14
CA LEU A 238 -13.19 -20.11 23.87
C LEU A 238 -13.02 -21.60 24.21
N LYS A 239 -13.56 -22.05 25.35
CA LYS A 239 -13.56 -23.46 25.73
C LYS A 239 -14.32 -24.33 24.74
N GLU A 240 -15.53 -23.93 24.35
CA GLU A 240 -16.34 -24.66 23.37
C GLU A 240 -15.60 -24.85 22.03
N TRP A 241 -14.92 -23.81 21.54
CA TRP A 241 -14.16 -23.89 20.29
C TRP A 241 -12.92 -24.77 20.41
N SER A 242 -12.23 -24.76 21.55
CA SER A 242 -11.11 -25.65 21.82
C SER A 242 -11.53 -27.12 21.87
N GLU A 243 -12.68 -27.42 22.48
CA GLU A 243 -13.18 -28.80 22.67
C GLU A 243 -13.77 -29.41 21.39
N LYS A 244 -14.32 -28.60 20.49
CA LYS A 244 -14.95 -29.09 19.24
C LYS A 244 -13.96 -29.57 18.18
N ALA A 245 -12.71 -29.10 18.20
CA ALA A 245 -11.74 -29.51 17.20
C ALA A 245 -11.14 -30.89 17.54
N SER A 246 -10.93 -31.73 16.52
CA SER A 246 -10.35 -33.07 16.72
C SER A 246 -8.89 -32.97 17.17
N LYS A 247 -8.65 -33.10 18.47
CA LYS A 247 -7.30 -33.22 19.07
C LYS A 247 -6.64 -34.55 18.74
N GLU A 248 -7.38 -35.51 18.19
CA GLU A 248 -6.87 -36.78 17.67
C GLU A 248 -6.24 -36.62 16.28
N GLU A 249 -6.82 -35.78 15.41
CA GLU A 249 -6.28 -35.50 14.07
C GLU A 249 -5.20 -34.40 14.07
N TYR A 250 -5.35 -33.41 14.95
CA TYR A 250 -4.53 -32.20 14.94
C TYR A 250 -3.77 -32.00 16.23
N GLU A 251 -2.57 -31.46 16.10
CA GLU A 251 -1.75 -30.97 17.20
C GLU A 251 -1.68 -29.44 17.11
N VAL A 252 -1.96 -28.77 18.23
CA VAL A 252 -1.80 -27.32 18.37
C VAL A 252 -0.57 -27.06 19.22
N PHE A 253 0.31 -26.17 18.76
CA PHE A 253 1.48 -25.75 19.53
C PHE A 253 1.80 -24.28 19.26
N PHE A 254 2.63 -23.71 20.13
CA PHE A 254 2.97 -22.29 20.09
C PHE A 254 4.46 -22.09 19.84
N LEU A 255 4.78 -21.05 19.07
CA LEU A 255 6.14 -20.55 18.90
C LEU A 255 6.19 -19.07 19.29
N ILE A 256 7.17 -18.70 20.10
CA ILE A 256 7.42 -17.32 20.51
C ILE A 256 8.72 -16.86 19.86
N GLY A 257 8.67 -15.68 19.23
CA GLY A 257 9.77 -15.07 18.52
C GLY A 257 9.94 -15.60 17.10
N GLU A 258 11.13 -16.09 16.80
CA GLU A 258 11.54 -16.55 15.48
C GLU A 258 10.79 -17.84 15.07
N ILE A 259 10.49 -18.00 13.76
CA ILE A 259 10.07 -19.30 13.23
C ILE A 259 11.34 -20.17 13.01
N PRO A 260 11.52 -21.27 13.77
CA PRO A 260 12.67 -22.15 13.63
C PRO A 260 12.75 -22.76 12.22
N GLU A 261 13.96 -23.04 11.75
CA GLU A 261 14.26 -23.55 10.40
C GLU A 261 13.36 -24.72 9.99
N GLN A 262 13.18 -25.71 10.86
CA GLN A 262 12.33 -26.88 10.63
C GLN A 262 10.85 -26.58 10.30
N TYR A 263 10.37 -25.37 10.65
CA TYR A 263 9.00 -24.94 10.38
C TYR A 263 8.90 -23.87 9.29
N GLN A 264 10.02 -23.33 8.79
CA GLN A 264 10.02 -22.20 7.84
C GLN A 264 9.31 -22.55 6.55
N LYS A 265 9.59 -23.72 5.96
CA LYS A 265 8.91 -24.18 4.73
C LYS A 265 7.39 -24.28 4.88
N GLY A 266 6.92 -24.89 5.96
CA GLY A 266 5.49 -25.06 6.24
C GLY A 266 4.80 -23.72 6.51
N TYR A 267 5.44 -22.86 7.31
CA TYR A 267 4.95 -21.52 7.57
C TYR A 267 4.91 -20.68 6.28
N ALA A 268 5.93 -20.76 5.44
CA ALA A 268 5.99 -20.04 4.17
C ALA A 268 4.81 -20.42 3.28
N LYS A 269 4.50 -21.71 3.17
CA LYS A 269 3.34 -22.19 2.39
C LYS A 269 2.01 -21.69 2.97
N LEU A 270 1.88 -21.66 4.29
CA LEU A 270 0.68 -21.14 4.96
C LEU A 270 0.52 -19.63 4.74
N PHE A 271 1.61 -18.87 4.84
CA PHE A 271 1.61 -17.42 4.60
C PHE A 271 1.34 -17.09 3.13
N GLU A 272 1.91 -17.85 2.19
CA GLU A 272 1.56 -17.81 0.77
C GLU A 272 0.06 -18.05 0.55
N THR A 273 -0.49 -19.09 1.21
CA THR A 273 -1.92 -19.41 1.13
C THR A 273 -2.75 -18.22 1.62
N PHE A 274 -2.42 -17.65 2.78
CA PHE A 274 -3.07 -16.44 3.28
C PHE A 274 -3.08 -15.29 2.27
N LEU A 275 -1.91 -14.96 1.70
CA LEU A 275 -1.75 -13.85 0.76
C LEU A 275 -2.57 -14.03 -0.52
N ASN A 276 -2.75 -15.27 -0.96
CA ASN A 276 -3.42 -15.57 -2.22
C ASN A 276 -4.91 -15.90 -2.08
N THR A 277 -5.37 -16.42 -0.94
CA THR A 277 -6.78 -16.82 -0.75
C THR A 277 -7.59 -15.84 0.08
N ARG A 278 -6.97 -14.85 0.74
CA ARG A 278 -7.75 -13.81 1.45
C ARG A 278 -8.68 -13.08 0.48
N PRO A 279 -9.90 -12.70 0.88
CA PRO A 279 -10.77 -11.87 0.06
C PRO A 279 -10.10 -10.53 -0.27
N LYS A 280 -10.02 -10.22 -1.57
CA LYS A 280 -9.36 -9.01 -2.11
C LYS A 280 -10.35 -8.07 -2.83
N ASP A 281 -11.62 -8.45 -2.95
CA ASP A 281 -12.60 -7.74 -3.78
C ASP A 281 -12.03 -7.50 -5.19
N ASP A 282 -12.04 -6.26 -5.67
CA ASP A 282 -11.54 -5.92 -7.01
C ASP A 282 -10.06 -5.51 -7.01
N LEU A 283 -9.32 -5.75 -5.92
CA LEU A 283 -7.89 -5.43 -5.84
C LEU A 283 -7.12 -6.33 -6.80
N LYS A 284 -6.54 -5.72 -7.83
CA LYS A 284 -5.63 -6.41 -8.74
C LYS A 284 -4.29 -6.63 -8.03
N GLN A 285 -4.02 -7.87 -7.65
CA GLN A 285 -2.77 -8.30 -7.04
C GLN A 285 -2.33 -9.58 -7.73
N GLU A 286 -1.06 -9.65 -8.10
CA GLU A 286 -0.47 -10.85 -8.66
C GLU A 286 -0.41 -11.98 -7.61
N TYR A 287 -0.22 -13.21 -8.11
CA TYR A 287 0.05 -14.35 -7.25
C TYR A 287 1.39 -14.12 -6.56
N ILE A 288 1.39 -14.17 -5.23
CA ILE A 288 2.62 -13.98 -4.45
C ILE A 288 3.17 -15.34 -4.10
N VAL A 289 4.42 -15.61 -4.46
CA VAL A 289 5.18 -16.74 -3.92
C VAL A 289 5.86 -16.28 -2.64
N TYR A 290 5.80 -17.09 -1.58
CA TYR A 290 6.45 -16.77 -0.31
C TYR A 290 7.41 -17.89 0.09
N SER A 291 8.69 -17.56 0.19
CA SER A 291 9.78 -18.52 0.40
C SER A 291 10.26 -18.58 1.84
N GLU A 292 11.10 -19.56 2.16
CA GLU A 292 11.78 -19.66 3.47
C GLU A 292 12.70 -18.47 3.73
N GLU A 293 13.32 -17.92 2.68
CA GLU A 293 14.12 -16.71 2.79
C GLU A 293 13.26 -15.49 3.17
N ASP A 294 12.02 -15.43 2.69
CA ASP A 294 11.09 -14.38 3.09
C ASP A 294 10.65 -14.52 4.55
N VAL A 295 10.55 -15.76 5.07
CA VAL A 295 10.35 -16.01 6.51
C VAL A 295 11.53 -15.49 7.31
N LYS A 296 12.78 -15.75 6.89
CA LYS A 296 13.99 -15.23 7.55
C LYS A 296 14.03 -13.71 7.56
N LYS A 297 13.71 -13.07 6.43
CA LYS A 297 13.59 -11.60 6.34
C LYS A 297 12.53 -11.07 7.29
N LYS A 298 11.37 -11.72 7.37
CA LYS A 298 10.28 -11.34 8.28
C LYS A 298 10.66 -11.54 9.76
N ASN A 299 11.37 -12.62 10.09
CA ASN A 299 11.93 -12.86 11.43
C ASN A 299 12.85 -11.70 11.83
N LYS A 300 13.80 -11.35 10.96
CA LYS A 300 14.74 -10.25 11.17
C LYS A 300 14.01 -8.92 11.31
N GLN A 301 13.01 -8.65 10.46
CA GLN A 301 12.23 -7.41 10.53
C GLN A 301 11.53 -7.25 11.89
N TYR A 302 10.91 -8.31 12.43
CA TYR A 302 10.28 -8.22 13.74
C TYR A 302 11.29 -8.03 14.87
N GLN A 303 12.43 -8.71 14.81
CA GLN A 303 13.52 -8.51 15.77
C GLN A 303 14.05 -7.06 15.73
N ASP A 304 14.32 -6.53 14.55
CA ASP A 304 14.86 -5.17 14.36
C ASP A 304 13.84 -4.10 14.82
N CYS A 305 12.54 -4.35 14.67
CA CYS A 305 11.47 -3.50 15.20
C CYS A 305 11.18 -3.70 16.69
N GLY A 306 11.78 -4.70 17.34
CA GLY A 306 11.50 -5.04 18.74
C GLY A 306 10.16 -5.71 18.99
N HIS A 307 9.48 -6.23 17.95
CA HIS A 307 8.22 -6.95 18.13
C HIS A 307 8.45 -8.34 18.73
N GLU A 308 7.68 -8.67 19.76
CA GLU A 308 7.55 -10.05 20.23
C GLU A 308 6.41 -10.70 19.47
N ARG A 309 6.73 -11.70 18.63
CA ARG A 309 5.74 -12.41 17.83
C ARG A 309 5.33 -13.72 18.51
N TRP A 310 4.03 -13.97 18.60
CA TRP A 310 3.50 -15.27 19.02
C TRP A 310 2.78 -15.92 17.85
N ASN A 311 3.03 -17.20 17.65
CA ASN A 311 2.33 -18.01 16.65
C ASN A 311 1.62 -19.16 17.34
N CYS A 312 0.36 -19.38 17.00
CA CYS A 312 -0.35 -20.63 17.24
C CYS A 312 -0.37 -21.40 15.92
N LEU A 313 0.25 -22.57 15.91
CA LEU A 313 0.39 -23.43 14.73
C LEU A 313 -0.42 -24.70 14.91
N ILE A 314 -0.97 -25.19 13.80
CA ILE A 314 -1.65 -26.49 13.74
C ILE A 314 -0.88 -27.41 12.82
N LYS A 315 -0.56 -28.60 13.33
CA LYS A 315 0.02 -29.71 12.57
C LYS A 315 -1.00 -30.83 12.41
N HIS A 316 -1.08 -31.40 11.22
CA HIS A 316 -1.88 -32.61 10.98
C HIS A 316 -1.05 -33.84 11.30
N LYS A 317 -1.48 -34.64 12.29
CA LYS A 317 -0.66 -35.72 12.87
C LYS A 317 -0.34 -36.83 11.88
N ALA A 318 -1.28 -37.19 11.00
CA ALA A 318 -1.09 -38.30 10.07
C ALA A 318 -0.07 -37.99 8.96
N THR A 319 0.11 -36.73 8.58
CA THR A 319 1.04 -36.32 7.50
C THR A 319 2.23 -35.51 8.00
N ASP A 320 2.24 -35.13 9.28
CA ASP A 320 3.27 -34.31 9.93
C ASP A 320 3.53 -32.95 9.24
N ILE A 321 2.51 -32.34 8.63
CA ILE A 321 2.62 -31.02 7.98
C ILE A 321 1.89 -29.94 8.75
N LEU A 322 2.36 -28.69 8.65
CA LEU A 322 1.62 -27.52 9.13
C LEU A 322 0.42 -27.26 8.22
N VAL A 323 -0.76 -27.13 8.83
CA VAL A 323 -2.04 -26.95 8.13
C VAL A 323 -2.78 -25.68 8.52
N GLY A 324 -2.35 -24.98 9.57
CA GLY A 324 -2.87 -23.69 9.96
C GLY A 324 -1.90 -22.87 10.79
N TYR A 325 -2.04 -21.55 10.73
CA TYR A 325 -1.34 -20.63 11.61
C TYR A 325 -2.22 -19.44 12.01
N PHE A 326 -1.90 -18.87 13.17
CA PHE A 326 -2.45 -17.63 13.71
C PHE A 326 -1.31 -16.83 14.34
N GLU A 327 -1.05 -15.63 13.81
CA GLU A 327 0.05 -14.76 14.22
C GLU A 327 -0.46 -13.58 15.05
N THR A 328 0.16 -13.33 16.21
CA THR A 328 0.01 -12.10 16.98
C THR A 328 1.34 -11.42 17.23
N LEU A 329 1.30 -10.10 17.38
CA LEU A 329 2.45 -9.24 17.63
C LEU A 329 2.20 -8.41 18.87
N PHE A 330 3.22 -8.31 19.70
CA PHE A 330 3.29 -7.40 20.84
C PHE A 330 4.42 -6.41 20.60
N HIS A 331 4.25 -5.21 21.13
CA HIS A 331 5.32 -4.23 21.14
C HIS A 331 5.73 -3.94 22.60
N PRO A 332 7.02 -3.92 22.95
CA PRO A 332 7.46 -3.71 24.33
C PRO A 332 7.03 -2.35 24.91
N ASP A 333 6.88 -1.34 24.05
CA ASP A 333 6.40 -0.01 24.47
C ASP A 333 4.87 0.07 24.65
N ASP A 334 4.13 -0.99 24.27
CA ASP A 334 2.67 -1.10 24.45
C ASP A 334 2.28 -2.54 24.83
N ASN A 335 2.37 -2.83 26.14
CA ASN A 335 2.00 -4.12 26.70
C ASN A 335 0.47 -4.32 26.84
N ILE A 336 -0.33 -3.30 26.54
CA ILE A 336 -1.79 -3.32 26.65
C ILE A 336 -2.42 -3.83 25.35
N LYS A 337 -1.76 -3.60 24.21
CA LYS A 337 -2.28 -3.92 22.89
C LYS A 337 -1.65 -5.17 22.30
N VAL A 338 -2.47 -5.98 21.63
CA VAL A 338 -2.06 -7.13 20.83
C VAL A 338 -2.53 -6.93 19.40
N GLU A 339 -1.63 -7.02 18.44
CA GLU A 339 -2.00 -6.98 17.02
C GLU A 339 -2.14 -8.40 16.49
N VAL A 340 -3.23 -8.69 15.79
CA VAL A 340 -3.39 -9.96 15.06
C VAL A 340 -2.94 -9.74 13.63
N GLY A 341 -1.87 -10.42 13.22
CA GLY A 341 -1.28 -10.27 11.89
C GLY A 341 -2.03 -11.05 10.83
N SER A 342 -2.05 -12.37 10.92
CA SER A 342 -2.65 -13.21 9.87
C SER A 342 -3.13 -14.55 10.41
N THR A 343 -4.18 -15.08 9.78
CA THR A 343 -4.76 -16.39 10.07
C THR A 343 -5.02 -17.12 8.77
N ALA A 344 -4.52 -18.34 8.63
CA ALA A 344 -4.91 -19.20 7.52
C ALA A 344 -4.97 -20.67 7.89
N VAL A 345 -5.71 -21.40 7.07
CA VAL A 345 -5.83 -22.85 7.09
C VAL A 345 -5.73 -23.34 5.64
N LEU A 346 -4.91 -24.35 5.38
CA LEU A 346 -4.79 -24.96 4.06
C LEU A 346 -6.16 -25.45 3.58
N GLN A 347 -6.43 -25.29 2.28
CA GLN A 347 -7.74 -25.55 1.68
C GLN A 347 -8.33 -26.92 2.05
N ASN A 348 -7.53 -27.98 1.99
CA ASN A 348 -7.96 -29.36 2.31
C ASN A 348 -8.27 -29.60 3.80
N HIS A 349 -7.96 -28.65 4.67
CA HIS A 349 -8.23 -28.70 6.11
C HIS A 349 -9.25 -27.64 6.57
N GLN A 350 -9.83 -26.88 5.64
CA GLN A 350 -10.90 -25.93 5.92
C GLN A 350 -12.21 -26.65 6.30
N GLY A 351 -13.14 -25.93 6.91
CA GLY A 351 -14.42 -26.49 7.38
C GLY A 351 -14.33 -27.31 8.69
N LYS A 352 -13.14 -27.65 9.16
CA LYS A 352 -12.91 -28.44 10.38
C LYS A 352 -12.82 -27.63 11.69
N GLY A 353 -13.22 -26.35 11.66
CA GLY A 353 -13.17 -25.48 12.84
C GLY A 353 -11.78 -25.00 13.27
N LEU A 354 -10.72 -25.28 12.50
CA LEU A 354 -9.32 -25.00 12.89
C LEU A 354 -9.02 -23.50 13.13
N ALA A 355 -9.64 -22.60 12.37
CA ALA A 355 -9.47 -21.16 12.61
C ALA A 355 -10.02 -20.76 14.00
N LYS A 356 -11.19 -21.29 14.38
CA LYS A 356 -11.80 -21.07 15.70
C LYS A 356 -10.93 -21.63 16.81
N LEU A 357 -10.37 -22.83 16.61
CA LEU A 357 -9.42 -23.45 17.53
C LEU A 357 -8.20 -22.54 17.78
N MET A 358 -7.56 -22.04 16.73
CA MET A 358 -6.37 -21.18 16.92
C MET A 358 -6.72 -19.87 17.64
N HIS A 359 -7.86 -19.27 17.31
CA HIS A 359 -8.36 -18.09 18.03
C HIS A 359 -8.59 -18.39 19.51
N SER A 360 -9.27 -19.50 19.84
CA SER A 360 -9.51 -19.86 21.24
C SER A 360 -8.21 -20.12 21.99
N GLU A 361 -7.32 -20.91 21.42
CA GLU A 361 -6.05 -21.27 22.05
C GLU A 361 -5.15 -20.05 22.26
N MET A 362 -5.04 -19.16 21.25
CA MET A 362 -4.24 -17.95 21.37
C MET A 362 -4.84 -16.97 22.38
N ILE A 363 -6.14 -16.66 22.31
CA ILE A 363 -6.77 -15.73 23.24
C ILE A 363 -6.68 -16.27 24.67
N SER A 364 -6.95 -17.57 24.89
CA SER A 364 -6.79 -18.18 26.21
C SER A 364 -5.35 -18.14 26.71
N LYS A 365 -4.35 -18.35 25.84
CA LYS A 365 -2.93 -18.20 26.22
C LYS A 365 -2.61 -16.76 26.62
N ILE A 366 -3.05 -15.77 25.84
CA ILE A 366 -2.83 -14.35 26.12
C ILE A 366 -3.46 -13.96 27.46
N LYS A 367 -4.70 -14.37 27.73
CA LYS A 367 -5.38 -14.12 29.03
C LYS A 367 -4.57 -14.65 30.22
N ARG A 368 -3.89 -15.79 30.07
CA ARG A 368 -3.10 -16.41 31.14
C ARG A 368 -1.72 -15.78 31.31
N GLU A 369 -1.05 -15.45 30.21
CA GLU A 369 0.40 -15.15 30.22
C GLU A 369 0.73 -13.67 29.97
N LYS A 370 -0.18 -12.91 29.37
CA LYS A 370 -0.04 -11.47 29.10
C LYS A 370 -1.16 -10.73 29.82
N ILE A 371 -1.15 -10.79 31.16
CA ILE A 371 -2.25 -10.28 32.00
C ILE A 371 -2.51 -8.77 31.82
N ASP A 372 -1.51 -8.01 31.40
CA ASP A 372 -1.63 -6.58 31.12
C ASP A 372 -2.32 -6.28 29.78
N ALA A 373 -2.41 -7.27 28.88
CA ALA A 373 -3.04 -7.11 27.58
C ALA A 373 -4.56 -6.92 27.73
N LYS A 374 -5.06 -5.75 27.32
CA LYS A 374 -6.48 -5.39 27.40
C LYS A 374 -7.17 -5.46 26.07
N THR A 375 -6.47 -5.14 24.98
CA THR A 375 -7.09 -4.98 23.66
C THR A 375 -6.35 -5.81 22.63
N MET A 376 -7.11 -6.57 21.83
CA MET A 376 -6.62 -7.24 20.63
C MET A 376 -7.20 -6.56 19.41
N ILE A 377 -6.35 -6.06 18.51
CA ILE A 377 -6.75 -5.38 17.28
C ILE A 377 -6.45 -6.22 16.04
N THR A 378 -7.30 -6.12 15.03
CA THR A 378 -7.12 -6.85 13.77
C THR A 378 -7.81 -6.14 12.61
N GLY A 379 -7.27 -6.30 11.41
CA GLY A 379 -7.83 -5.77 10.16
C GLY A 379 -8.32 -6.89 9.24
N THR A 380 -9.47 -6.70 8.60
CA THR A 380 -9.98 -7.63 7.58
C THR A 380 -10.81 -6.91 6.52
N ALA A 381 -10.87 -7.48 5.32
CA ALA A 381 -11.75 -6.98 4.27
C ALA A 381 -13.22 -7.16 4.67
N LEU A 382 -14.07 -6.18 4.34
CA LEU A 382 -15.49 -6.20 4.64
C LEU A 382 -16.21 -7.40 3.98
N SER A 383 -15.71 -7.84 2.83
CA SER A 383 -16.19 -9.02 2.11
C SER A 383 -15.78 -10.36 2.72
N ASN A 384 -14.85 -10.38 3.68
CA ASN A 384 -14.42 -11.59 4.36
C ASN A 384 -15.44 -12.05 5.40
N LYS A 385 -16.61 -12.50 4.91
CA LYS A 385 -17.76 -12.92 5.73
C LYS A 385 -17.40 -13.97 6.76
N GLN A 386 -16.52 -14.92 6.43
CA GLN A 386 -16.12 -15.99 7.33
C GLN A 386 -15.33 -15.45 8.54
N MET A 387 -14.31 -14.63 8.30
CA MET A 387 -13.52 -14.06 9.39
C MET A 387 -14.33 -13.03 10.19
N ASN A 388 -15.13 -12.21 9.52
CA ASN A 388 -16.03 -11.25 10.17
C ASN A 388 -17.00 -11.96 11.13
N ARG A 389 -17.52 -13.14 10.76
CA ARG A 389 -18.37 -13.93 11.64
C ARG A 389 -17.63 -14.46 12.87
N ILE A 390 -16.36 -14.86 12.74
CA ILE A 390 -15.53 -15.26 13.88
C ILE A 390 -15.32 -14.07 14.83
N TYR A 391 -14.98 -12.91 14.28
CA TYR A 391 -14.76 -11.68 15.05
C TYR A 391 -16.02 -11.25 15.80
N GLU A 392 -17.18 -11.24 15.13
CA GLU A 392 -18.47 -10.94 15.74
C GLU A 392 -18.77 -11.87 16.93
N LEU A 393 -18.59 -13.19 16.74
CA LEU A 393 -18.82 -14.18 17.81
C LEU A 393 -17.88 -14.00 19.00
N LEU A 394 -16.62 -13.63 18.75
CA LEU A 394 -15.64 -13.33 19.79
C LEU A 394 -15.93 -12.02 20.53
N GLY A 395 -16.80 -11.16 19.98
CA GLY A 395 -17.14 -9.86 20.56
C GLY A 395 -16.25 -8.71 20.07
N PHE A 396 -15.54 -8.87 18.95
CA PHE A 396 -14.83 -7.76 18.31
C PHE A 396 -15.81 -6.67 17.87
N ARG A 397 -15.37 -5.42 17.99
CA ARG A 397 -16.12 -4.24 17.57
C ARG A 397 -15.30 -3.45 16.56
N ILE A 398 -15.93 -3.07 15.45
CA ILE A 398 -15.30 -2.22 14.44
C ILE A 398 -15.08 -0.84 15.07
N TYR A 399 -13.84 -0.37 15.06
CA TYR A 399 -13.50 0.98 15.53
C TYR A 399 -12.97 1.88 14.40
N LEU A 400 -12.46 1.28 13.30
CA LEU A 400 -12.00 2.03 12.13
C LEU A 400 -12.33 1.34 10.81
N ARG A 401 -12.35 2.14 9.74
CA ARG A 401 -12.53 1.68 8.37
C ARG A 401 -11.47 2.27 7.47
N TRP A 402 -11.08 1.48 6.49
CA TRP A 402 -10.07 1.87 5.52
C TRP A 402 -10.51 1.46 4.13
N ASN A 403 -10.07 2.23 3.15
CA ASN A 403 -10.39 1.99 1.76
C ASN A 403 -9.08 1.72 1.02
N ALA A 404 -9.00 0.60 0.32
CA ALA A 404 -7.91 0.32 -0.61
C ALA A 404 -8.29 0.91 -1.97
N TRP A 405 -7.37 1.65 -2.56
CA TRP A 405 -7.56 2.31 -3.84
C TRP A 405 -6.51 1.85 -4.83
N GLN A 406 -6.89 1.76 -6.10
CA GLN A 406 -5.97 1.60 -7.21
C GLN A 406 -6.13 2.75 -8.19
N ILE A 407 -5.01 3.27 -8.68
CA ILE A 407 -4.98 4.39 -9.61
C ILE A 407 -4.03 4.10 -10.76
N ALA A 408 -4.52 4.28 -11.98
CA ALA A 408 -3.69 4.18 -13.17
C ALA A 408 -2.69 5.34 -13.19
N THR A 409 -1.44 5.07 -13.58
CA THR A 409 -0.43 6.14 -13.70
C THR A 409 -0.82 7.21 -14.71
N ASP A 410 -1.58 6.84 -15.75
CA ASP A 410 -2.19 7.76 -16.71
C ASP A 410 -3.21 8.71 -16.08
N ALA A 411 -3.97 8.25 -15.07
CA ALA A 411 -4.92 9.12 -14.37
C ALA A 411 -4.18 10.21 -13.58
N ILE A 412 -3.09 9.84 -12.90
CA ILE A 412 -2.20 10.80 -12.22
C ILE A 412 -1.62 11.79 -13.24
N ARG A 413 -1.10 11.30 -14.37
CA ARG A 413 -0.54 12.13 -15.45
C ARG A 413 -1.56 13.16 -15.96
N LYS A 414 -2.78 12.71 -16.26
CA LYS A 414 -3.88 13.59 -16.71
C LYS A 414 -4.24 14.64 -15.66
N TYR A 415 -4.27 14.27 -14.38
CA TYR A 415 -4.53 15.21 -13.29
C TYR A 415 -3.44 16.27 -13.14
N LEU A 416 -2.17 15.91 -13.32
CA LEU A 416 -1.05 16.86 -13.20
C LEU A 416 -0.97 17.85 -14.36
N ASN A 417 -1.49 17.49 -15.54
CA ASN A 417 -1.51 18.35 -16.74
C ASN A 417 -2.69 19.34 -16.80
N LYS A 418 -3.65 19.24 -15.86
CA LYS A 418 -4.68 20.26 -15.63
C LYS A 418 -4.13 21.33 -14.69
#